data_AF-A0A2H9TQJ2-F1
#
_entry.id   AF-A0A2H9TQJ2-F1
#
_cell.length_a   1.000
_cell.length_b   1.000
_cell.length_c   1.000
_cell.angle_alpha   90.00
_cell.angle_beta   90.00
_cell.angle_gamma   90.00
#
_symmetry.space_group_name_H-M   'P 1'
#
loop_
_entity.id
_entity.type
_entity.pdbx_description
1 polymer ?
#
loop_
_entity_poly.entity_id
_entity_poly.type
_entity_poly.pdbx_seq_one_letter_code
_entity_poly.pdbx_strand_id
1 'polypeptide(L)'
;MSNKDEALPVEKQGTGGFLSSAVNLLKSIIGSGILALPAAFASVGAVPGLLLLAVAAFVSAFGLQLLIKATDRVTSKGLVAPRTANFSALAGPTYPKLWVLFEAVVMVKCSLVATSYLTIAGSVMTDIFKTLTPSAWPIMFSQVFWVSAIAGLIAPVVFMHRMDSLKYTSFLGLLGIAYLFVLSVVLFFVHNDSVGESFSNINMFVPFKFSSVSSFSVFVFALTCHQNVNLCLLPDL
;
A
#
# COMPACT_ATOMS: atom_id res chain seq x y z
N MET A 1 -19.99 -38.43 32.19
CA MET A 1 -18.69 -38.23 32.87
C MET A 1 -17.64 -38.00 31.80
N SER A 2 -16.99 -36.82 31.82
CA SER A 2 -15.76 -36.42 31.12
C SER A 2 -15.75 -36.54 29.58
N ASN A 3 -16.02 -35.49 28.80
CA ASN A 3 -15.17 -34.30 28.54
C ASN A 3 -13.69 -34.65 28.33
N LYS A 4 -13.21 -34.42 27.09
CA LYS A 4 -11.96 -33.72 26.77
C LYS A 4 -11.97 -33.33 25.29
N ASP A 5 -12.59 -32.18 25.03
CA ASP A 5 -12.31 -31.36 23.87
C ASP A 5 -10.82 -30.99 23.89
N GLU A 6 -10.08 -31.46 22.90
CA GLU A 6 -8.66 -31.15 22.70
C GLU A 6 -8.55 -29.72 22.15
N ALA A 7 -8.65 -28.75 23.07
CA ALA A 7 -8.46 -27.34 22.78
C ALA A 7 -7.02 -27.11 22.33
N LEU A 8 -6.86 -26.86 21.03
CA LEU A 8 -5.62 -26.33 20.44
C LEU A 8 -5.20 -25.06 21.21
N PRO A 9 -3.92 -24.93 21.59
CA PRO A 9 -3.45 -23.80 22.39
C PRO A 9 -3.61 -22.51 21.58
N VAL A 10 -4.50 -21.64 22.04
CA VAL A 10 -4.64 -20.28 21.54
C VAL A 10 -3.34 -19.54 21.89
N GLU A 11 -2.45 -19.47 20.92
CA GLU A 11 -1.20 -18.71 21.01
C GLU A 11 -1.54 -17.23 21.30
N LYS A 12 -1.06 -16.70 22.43
CA LYS A 12 -1.21 -15.29 22.83
C LYS A 12 -0.47 -14.39 21.84
N GLN A 13 -1.13 -14.03 20.73
CA GLN A 13 -0.60 -13.09 19.73
C GLN A 13 -1.06 -11.66 20.04
N GLY A 14 -0.07 -10.77 20.12
CA GLY A 14 -0.07 -9.54 20.94
C GLY A 14 -1.13 -8.49 20.63
N THR A 15 -1.45 -7.72 21.67
CA THR A 15 -2.31 -6.54 21.69
C THR A 15 -1.72 -5.43 20.81
N GLY A 16 -2.30 -5.19 19.64
CA GLY A 16 -1.93 -4.05 18.79
C GLY A 16 -2.77 -2.84 19.18
N GLY A 17 -2.25 -1.95 20.02
CA GLY A 17 -2.97 -0.73 20.40
C GLY A 17 -3.25 0.19 19.21
N PHE A 18 -4.23 1.09 19.35
CA PHE A 18 -4.65 2.07 18.33
C PHE A 18 -3.48 2.76 17.61
N LEU A 19 -2.43 3.12 18.35
CA LEU A 19 -1.23 3.76 17.81
C LEU A 19 -0.46 2.87 16.82
N SER A 20 -0.33 1.56 17.11
CA SER A 20 0.32 0.60 16.21
C SER A 20 -0.47 0.44 14.91
N SER A 21 -1.79 0.43 15.00
CA SER A 21 -2.67 0.28 13.85
C SER A 21 -2.69 1.56 13.00
N ALA A 22 -2.70 2.73 13.63
CA ALA A 22 -2.55 4.02 12.95
C ALA A 22 -1.21 4.13 12.22
N VAL A 23 -0.10 3.72 12.86
CA VAL A 23 1.23 3.70 12.23
C VAL A 23 1.26 2.72 11.05
N ASN A 24 0.64 1.56 11.16
CA ASN A 24 0.60 0.59 10.06
C ASN A 24 -0.30 1.05 8.89
N LEU A 25 -1.42 1.73 9.18
CA LEU A 25 -2.23 2.37 8.16
C LEU A 25 -1.46 3.50 7.47
N LEU A 26 -0.78 4.34 8.23
CA LEU A 26 0.02 5.43 7.71
C LEU A 26 1.16 4.93 6.82
N LYS A 27 1.88 3.89 7.25
CA LYS A 27 2.92 3.24 6.43
C LYS A 27 2.38 2.70 5.10
N SER A 28 1.16 2.18 5.11
CA SER A 28 0.51 1.69 3.88
C SER A 28 0.14 2.83 2.93
N ILE A 29 -0.29 3.99 3.46
CA ILE A 29 -0.64 5.18 2.66
C ILE A 29 0.61 5.87 2.10
N ILE A 30 1.66 6.04 2.93
CA ILE A 30 2.92 6.70 2.55
C ILE A 30 3.80 5.81 1.62
N GLY A 31 3.39 4.57 1.33
CA GLY A 31 4.12 3.63 0.47
C GLY A 31 4.30 4.10 -0.99
N SER A 32 4.39 3.17 -1.96
CA SER A 32 4.63 3.54 -3.38
C SER A 32 3.69 4.60 -3.96
N GLY A 33 2.47 4.72 -3.45
CA GLY A 33 1.51 5.72 -3.89
C GLY A 33 2.06 7.15 -3.87
N ILE A 34 2.88 7.50 -2.88
CA ILE A 34 3.43 8.85 -2.74
C ILE A 34 4.44 9.19 -3.85
N LEU A 35 5.14 8.20 -4.41
CA LEU A 35 6.12 8.39 -5.48
C LEU A 35 5.46 8.76 -6.80
N ALA A 36 4.20 8.36 -6.99
CA ALA A 36 3.43 8.65 -8.21
C ALA A 36 2.65 9.98 -8.11
N LEU A 37 2.49 10.55 -6.91
CA LEU A 37 1.75 11.79 -6.69
C LEU A 37 2.37 13.00 -7.42
N PRO A 38 3.69 13.25 -7.41
CA PRO A 38 4.27 14.41 -8.10
C PRO A 38 3.95 14.41 -9.60
N ALA A 39 4.06 13.25 -10.26
CA ALA A 39 3.71 13.09 -11.67
C ALA A 39 2.21 13.30 -11.92
N ALA A 40 1.35 12.82 -11.02
CA ALA A 40 -0.09 13.05 -11.10
C ALA A 40 -0.43 14.55 -10.97
N PHE A 41 0.17 15.26 -10.01
CA PHE A 41 0.02 16.72 -9.85
C PHE A 41 0.51 17.49 -11.07
N ALA A 42 1.64 17.11 -11.66
CA ALA A 42 2.15 17.74 -12.88
C ALA A 42 1.18 17.60 -14.07
N SER A 43 0.47 16.47 -14.16
CA SER A 43 -0.46 16.19 -15.27
C SER A 43 -1.85 16.83 -15.14
N VAL A 44 -2.32 17.08 -13.91
CA VAL A 44 -3.67 17.59 -13.62
C VAL A 44 -3.64 19.07 -13.22
N GLY A 45 -2.53 19.55 -12.67
CA GLY A 45 -2.41 20.87 -12.07
C GLY A 45 -2.61 20.84 -10.56
N ALA A 46 -2.07 21.85 -9.87
CA ALA A 46 -2.02 21.87 -8.41
C ALA A 46 -3.41 21.96 -7.76
N VAL A 47 -4.27 22.87 -8.23
CA VAL A 47 -5.60 23.11 -7.67
C VAL A 47 -6.56 21.92 -7.89
N PRO A 48 -6.79 21.46 -9.13
CA PRO A 48 -7.64 20.28 -9.37
C PRO A 48 -7.04 19.00 -8.77
N GLY A 49 -5.71 18.85 -8.74
CA GLY A 49 -5.06 17.73 -8.07
C GLY A 49 -5.35 17.70 -6.56
N LEU A 50 -5.29 18.85 -5.89
CA LEU A 50 -5.60 18.96 -4.46
C LEU A 50 -7.08 18.66 -4.18
N LEU A 51 -7.99 19.14 -5.03
CA LEU A 51 -9.41 18.85 -4.92
C LEU A 51 -9.69 17.34 -5.09
N LEU A 52 -9.11 16.70 -6.11
CA LEU A 52 -9.25 15.26 -6.34
C LEU A 52 -8.67 14.45 -5.18
N LEU A 53 -7.52 14.85 -4.64
CA LEU A 53 -6.93 14.23 -3.47
C LEU A 53 -7.83 14.36 -2.23
N ALA A 54 -8.41 15.54 -2.00
CA ALA A 54 -9.35 15.77 -0.89
C ALA A 54 -10.63 14.93 -1.03
N VAL A 55 -11.19 14.84 -2.24
CA VAL A 55 -12.36 13.99 -2.53
C VAL A 55 -12.02 12.52 -2.31
N ALA A 56 -10.88 12.05 -2.85
CA ALA A 56 -10.43 10.68 -2.65
C ALA A 56 -10.17 10.37 -1.16
N ALA A 57 -9.65 11.32 -0.39
CA ALA A 57 -9.45 11.17 1.05
C ALA A 57 -10.79 11.09 1.79
N PHE A 58 -11.76 11.94 1.45
CA PHE A 58 -13.10 11.89 2.03
C PHE A 58 -13.80 10.57 1.73
N VAL A 59 -13.81 10.14 0.46
CA VAL A 59 -14.41 8.86 0.04
C VAL A 59 -13.73 7.69 0.73
N SER A 60 -12.40 7.73 0.87
CA SER A 60 -11.65 6.67 1.56
C SER A 60 -11.95 6.64 3.07
N ALA A 61 -11.99 7.78 3.73
CA ALA A 61 -12.38 7.86 5.14
C ALA A 61 -13.82 7.37 5.35
N PHE A 62 -14.74 7.75 4.47
CA PHE A 62 -16.13 7.31 4.51
C PHE A 62 -16.26 5.79 4.28
N GLY A 63 -15.55 5.23 3.29
CA GLY A 63 -15.49 3.79 3.03
C GLY A 63 -14.96 3.02 4.24
N LEU A 64 -13.94 3.55 4.92
CA LEU A 64 -13.39 2.96 6.14
C LEU A 64 -14.42 2.94 7.27
N GLN A 65 -15.16 4.03 7.47
CA GLN A 65 -16.22 4.12 8.49
C GLN A 65 -17.36 3.13 8.23
N LEU A 66 -17.76 2.97 6.96
CA LEU A 66 -18.76 1.96 6.59
C LEU A 66 -18.26 0.54 6.88
N LEU A 67 -16.99 0.27 6.57
CA LEU A 67 -16.38 -1.05 6.80
C LEU A 67 -16.28 -1.37 8.29
N ILE A 68 -15.85 -0.42 9.13
CA ILE A 68 -15.83 -0.56 10.59
C ILE A 68 -17.23 -0.90 11.12
N LYS A 69 -18.25 -0.12 10.75
CA LYS A 69 -19.64 -0.35 11.18
C LYS A 69 -20.19 -1.69 10.70
N ALA A 70 -19.82 -2.13 9.50
CA ALA A 70 -20.21 -3.43 8.97
C ALA A 70 -19.57 -4.57 9.78
N THR A 71 -18.28 -4.45 10.11
CA THR A 71 -17.57 -5.42 10.96
C THR A 71 -18.13 -5.47 12.37
N ASP A 72 -18.41 -4.33 13.00
CA ASP A 72 -19.04 -4.27 14.32
C ASP A 72 -20.38 -5.00 14.31
N ARG A 73 -21.22 -4.77 13.29
CA ARG A 73 -22.52 -5.43 13.19
C ARG A 73 -22.44 -6.95 13.02
N VAL A 74 -21.50 -7.45 12.23
CA VAL A 74 -21.35 -8.89 12.01
C VAL A 74 -20.77 -9.57 13.24
N THR A 75 -19.85 -8.88 13.94
CA THR A 75 -19.24 -9.34 15.20
C THR A 75 -20.25 -9.36 16.34
N SER A 76 -21.05 -8.30 16.52
CA SER A 76 -22.09 -8.24 17.57
C SER A 76 -23.18 -9.30 17.40
N LYS A 77 -23.39 -9.81 16.17
CA LYS A 77 -24.32 -10.91 15.89
C LYS A 77 -23.68 -12.31 16.01
N GLY A 78 -22.39 -12.39 16.35
CA GLY A 78 -21.67 -13.65 16.55
C GLY A 78 -21.38 -14.44 15.28
N LEU A 79 -21.52 -13.85 14.07
CA LEU A 79 -21.29 -14.58 12.82
C LEU A 79 -19.81 -14.75 12.47
N VAL A 80 -18.94 -13.89 12.99
CA VAL A 80 -17.50 -13.87 12.70
C VAL A 80 -16.73 -13.52 13.97
N ALA A 81 -15.63 -14.24 14.24
CA ALA A 81 -14.79 -13.90 15.38
C ALA A 81 -14.08 -12.55 15.14
N PRO A 82 -13.94 -11.68 16.16
CA PRO A 82 -13.41 -10.32 16.02
C PRO A 82 -12.07 -10.22 15.27
N ARG A 83 -11.20 -11.24 15.38
CA ARG A 83 -9.86 -11.31 14.74
C ARG A 83 -9.81 -12.02 13.38
N THR A 84 -10.91 -12.60 12.92
CA THR A 84 -11.00 -13.29 11.62
C THR A 84 -11.83 -12.54 10.58
N ALA A 85 -12.24 -11.31 10.89
CA ALA A 85 -13.06 -10.47 10.02
C ALA A 85 -12.25 -9.98 8.80
N ASN A 86 -12.00 -10.86 7.85
CA ASN A 86 -11.56 -10.53 6.50
C ASN A 86 -12.78 -10.20 5.60
N PHE A 87 -12.53 -9.55 4.46
CA PHE A 87 -13.59 -9.10 3.57
C PHE A 87 -14.49 -10.28 3.14
N SER A 88 -13.89 -11.46 2.94
CA SER A 88 -14.56 -12.76 2.76
C SER A 88 -15.51 -13.14 3.90
N ALA A 89 -15.07 -13.09 5.16
CA ALA A 89 -15.93 -13.40 6.31
C ALA A 89 -17.07 -12.38 6.48
N LEU A 90 -16.90 -11.13 6.02
CA LEU A 90 -17.92 -10.09 6.08
C LEU A 90 -18.94 -10.19 4.93
N ALA A 91 -18.45 -10.52 3.73
CA ALA A 91 -19.24 -10.58 2.50
C ALA A 91 -20.01 -11.90 2.36
N GLY A 92 -19.50 -13.01 2.89
CA GLY A 92 -20.18 -14.31 2.86
C GLY A 92 -21.58 -14.29 3.46
N PRO A 93 -21.77 -13.79 4.70
CA PRO A 93 -23.08 -13.71 5.33
C PRO A 93 -24.00 -12.62 4.76
N THR A 94 -23.43 -11.54 4.20
CA THR A 94 -24.19 -10.37 3.74
C THR A 94 -24.64 -10.51 2.27
N TYR A 95 -23.79 -11.07 1.41
CA TYR A 95 -24.03 -11.26 -0.03
C TYR A 95 -23.36 -12.56 -0.55
N PRO A 96 -23.97 -13.73 -0.36
CA PRO A 96 -23.37 -15.05 -0.65
C PRO A 96 -23.07 -15.32 -2.14
N LYS A 97 -23.60 -14.50 -3.07
CA LYS A 97 -23.28 -14.60 -4.51
C LYS A 97 -22.24 -13.59 -5.00
N LEU A 98 -22.06 -12.44 -4.32
CA LEU A 98 -21.15 -11.38 -4.75
C LEU A 98 -19.82 -11.38 -4.01
N TRP A 99 -19.69 -12.07 -2.87
CA TRP A 99 -18.45 -12.09 -2.10
C TRP A 99 -17.24 -12.57 -2.93
N VAL A 100 -17.44 -13.53 -3.84
CA VAL A 100 -16.38 -14.04 -4.74
C VAL A 100 -15.86 -12.93 -5.67
N LEU A 101 -16.74 -12.09 -6.20
CA LEU A 101 -16.34 -10.97 -7.06
C LEU A 101 -15.52 -9.95 -6.27
N PHE A 102 -15.93 -9.63 -5.04
CA PHE A 102 -15.16 -8.72 -4.18
C PHE A 102 -13.79 -9.28 -3.83
N GLU A 103 -13.69 -10.55 -3.46
CA GLU A 103 -12.41 -11.23 -3.21
C GLU A 103 -11.53 -11.25 -4.46
N ALA A 104 -12.10 -11.53 -5.64
CA ALA A 104 -11.37 -11.49 -6.90
C ALA A 104 -10.79 -10.09 -7.19
N VAL A 105 -11.57 -9.03 -6.99
CA VAL A 105 -11.09 -7.64 -7.14
C VAL A 105 -9.97 -7.33 -6.15
N VAL A 106 -10.09 -7.81 -4.90
CA VAL A 106 -9.08 -7.65 -3.86
C VAL A 106 -7.79 -8.40 -4.21
N MET A 107 -7.89 -9.60 -4.79
CA MET A 107 -6.72 -10.36 -5.26
C MET A 107 -6.05 -9.65 -6.42
N VAL A 108 -6.81 -9.27 -7.45
CA VAL A 108 -6.28 -8.62 -8.65
C VAL A 108 -5.54 -7.34 -8.31
N LYS A 109 -6.11 -6.46 -7.48
CA LYS A 109 -5.41 -5.23 -7.09
C LYS A 109 -4.12 -5.56 -6.33
N CYS A 110 -4.12 -6.53 -5.41
CA CYS A 110 -2.93 -6.86 -4.61
C CYS A 110 -1.81 -7.41 -5.49
N SER A 111 -2.16 -8.29 -6.41
CA SER A 111 -1.22 -8.80 -7.41
C SER A 111 -0.65 -7.65 -8.24
N LEU A 112 -1.47 -6.69 -8.66
CA LEU A 112 -1.01 -5.54 -9.43
C LEU A 112 -0.03 -4.66 -8.63
N VAL A 113 -0.34 -4.39 -7.36
CA VAL A 113 0.57 -3.63 -6.48
C VAL A 113 1.89 -4.37 -6.29
N ALA A 114 1.84 -5.67 -6.03
CA ALA A 114 3.03 -6.50 -5.87
C ALA A 114 3.89 -6.51 -7.16
N THR A 115 3.27 -6.68 -8.32
CA THR A 115 3.95 -6.60 -9.62
C THR A 115 4.59 -5.23 -9.83
N SER A 116 3.90 -4.13 -9.50
CA SER A 116 4.44 -2.78 -9.60
C SER A 116 5.73 -2.63 -8.76
N TYR A 117 5.71 -3.03 -7.49
CA TYR A 117 6.90 -3.01 -6.64
C TYR A 117 8.06 -3.83 -7.20
N LEU A 118 7.77 -5.02 -7.73
CA LEU A 118 8.79 -5.87 -8.32
C LEU A 118 9.41 -5.26 -9.58
N THR A 119 8.59 -4.64 -10.44
CA THR A 119 9.08 -3.96 -11.64
C THR A 119 9.95 -2.75 -11.31
N ILE A 120 9.57 -1.96 -10.29
CA ILE A 120 10.35 -0.81 -9.81
C ILE A 120 11.68 -1.28 -9.20
N ALA A 121 11.66 -2.33 -8.37
CA ALA A 121 12.88 -2.90 -7.81
C ALA A 121 13.83 -3.39 -8.92
N GLY A 122 13.28 -4.05 -9.94
CA GLY A 122 14.03 -4.48 -11.12
C GLY A 122 14.66 -3.33 -11.89
N SER A 123 13.94 -2.22 -12.10
CA SER A 123 14.48 -1.05 -12.82
C SER A 123 15.59 -0.37 -12.02
N VAL A 124 15.41 -0.19 -10.71
CA VAL A 124 16.44 0.37 -9.82
C VAL A 124 17.72 -0.47 -9.86
N MET A 125 17.59 -1.80 -9.82
CA MET A 125 18.76 -2.69 -9.95
C MET A 125 19.45 -2.53 -11.29
N THR A 126 18.72 -2.44 -12.41
CA THR A 126 19.36 -2.20 -13.71
C THR A 126 20.12 -0.87 -13.76
N ASP A 127 19.60 0.18 -13.15
CA ASP A 127 20.24 1.50 -13.17
C ASP A 127 21.49 1.55 -12.28
N ILE A 128 21.47 0.85 -11.14
CA ILE A 128 22.65 0.66 -10.29
C ILE A 128 23.76 -0.09 -11.06
N PHE A 129 23.42 -1.16 -11.78
CA PHE A 129 24.42 -1.92 -12.53
C PHE A 129 24.96 -1.17 -13.75
N LYS A 130 24.13 -0.38 -14.44
CA LYS A 130 24.59 0.53 -15.51
C LYS A 130 25.59 1.58 -15.01
N THR A 131 25.38 2.09 -13.79
CA THR A 131 26.22 3.16 -13.23
C THR A 131 27.50 2.63 -12.58
N LEU A 132 27.44 1.51 -11.84
CA LEU A 132 28.58 0.96 -11.12
C LEU A 132 29.47 0.04 -11.96
N THR A 133 28.91 -0.70 -12.92
CA THR A 133 29.68 -1.71 -13.69
C THR A 133 29.31 -1.67 -15.18
N PRO A 134 29.77 -0.66 -15.94
CA PRO A 134 29.43 -0.51 -17.36
C PRO A 134 29.89 -1.69 -18.24
N SER A 135 30.88 -2.47 -17.79
CA SER A 135 31.42 -3.65 -18.48
C SER A 135 30.80 -4.99 -18.04
N ALA A 136 29.67 -4.97 -17.33
CA ALA A 136 28.97 -6.18 -16.92
C ALA A 136 28.32 -6.92 -18.11
N TRP A 137 27.89 -8.15 -17.87
CA TRP A 137 27.28 -8.99 -18.90
C TRP A 137 25.95 -8.38 -19.40
N PRO A 138 25.60 -8.53 -20.69
CA PRO A 138 24.39 -7.92 -21.29
C PRO A 138 23.10 -8.26 -20.53
N ILE A 139 23.06 -9.45 -19.93
CA ILE A 139 21.90 -9.96 -19.20
C ILE A 139 21.63 -9.19 -17.90
N MET A 140 22.66 -8.56 -17.31
CA MET A 140 22.54 -7.76 -16.08
C MET A 140 21.91 -6.39 -16.34
N PHE A 141 21.82 -5.97 -17.60
CA PHE A 141 21.09 -4.75 -18.00
C PHE A 141 19.60 -5.00 -18.28
N SER A 142 19.17 -6.27 -18.29
CA SER A 142 17.77 -6.64 -18.50
C SER A 142 16.96 -6.50 -17.22
N GLN A 143 15.90 -5.68 -17.25
CA GLN A 143 14.98 -5.54 -16.13
C GLN A 143 14.27 -6.87 -15.82
N VAL A 144 13.93 -7.65 -16.84
CA VAL A 144 13.23 -8.94 -16.70
C VAL A 144 14.07 -9.94 -15.90
N PHE A 145 15.39 -9.93 -16.10
CA PHE A 145 16.31 -10.76 -15.32
C PHE A 145 16.21 -10.44 -13.83
N TRP A 146 16.34 -9.17 -13.46
CA TRP A 146 16.26 -8.74 -12.06
C TRP A 146 14.88 -8.97 -11.43
N VAL A 147 13.81 -8.69 -12.17
CA VAL A 147 12.43 -8.99 -11.73
C VAL A 147 12.29 -10.48 -11.41
N SER A 148 12.77 -11.37 -12.29
CA SER A 148 12.70 -12.82 -12.08
C SER A 148 13.56 -13.30 -10.92
N ALA A 149 14.76 -12.75 -10.76
CA ALA A 149 15.69 -13.10 -9.69
C ALA A 149 15.14 -12.68 -8.31
N ILE A 150 14.61 -11.46 -8.22
CA ILE A 150 13.99 -10.94 -7.00
C ILE A 150 12.71 -11.73 -6.69
N ALA A 151 11.88 -12.05 -7.68
CA ALA A 151 10.70 -12.89 -7.48
C ALA A 151 11.07 -14.28 -6.96
N GLY A 152 12.09 -14.92 -7.55
CA GLY A 152 12.59 -16.22 -7.11
C GLY A 152 13.12 -16.21 -5.68
N LEU A 153 13.75 -15.10 -5.25
CA LEU A 153 14.23 -14.92 -3.88
C LEU A 153 13.08 -14.70 -2.89
N ILE A 154 12.07 -13.92 -3.27
CA ILE A 154 10.92 -13.58 -2.42
C ILE A 154 9.94 -14.75 -2.31
N ALA A 155 9.77 -15.56 -3.36
CA ALA A 155 8.86 -16.69 -3.40
C ALA A 155 8.95 -17.62 -2.16
N PRO A 156 10.12 -18.16 -1.77
CA PRO A 156 10.24 -19.02 -0.59
C PRO A 156 9.93 -18.28 0.72
N VAL A 157 10.19 -16.97 0.78
CA VAL A 157 9.87 -16.13 1.94
C VAL A 157 8.37 -15.94 2.09
N VAL A 158 7.62 -15.83 0.98
CA VAL A 158 6.15 -15.72 0.98
C VAL A 158 5.48 -17.03 1.41
N PHE A 159 6.11 -18.18 1.15
CA PHE A 159 5.61 -19.49 1.60
C PHE A 159 5.88 -19.78 3.08
N MET A 160 6.67 -18.95 3.80
CA MET A 160 6.87 -19.10 5.23
C MET A 160 5.67 -18.55 6.03
N HIS A 161 5.00 -19.44 6.75
CA HIS A 161 3.74 -19.20 7.46
C HIS A 161 3.87 -18.43 8.81
N ARG A 162 5.07 -17.95 9.19
CA ARG A 162 5.29 -17.21 10.44
C ARG A 162 5.79 -15.79 10.16
N MET A 163 4.90 -14.81 10.32
CA MET A 163 5.18 -13.38 10.12
C MET A 163 5.42 -12.64 11.45
N ASP A 164 6.34 -13.13 12.29
CA ASP A 164 6.85 -12.32 13.42
C ASP A 164 7.89 -11.27 12.98
N SER A 165 8.46 -11.41 11.78
CA SER A 165 9.49 -10.52 11.23
C SER A 165 8.95 -9.19 10.66
N LEU A 166 7.62 -9.02 10.61
CA LEU A 166 6.97 -7.87 9.95
C LEU A 166 7.27 -6.50 10.58
N LYS A 167 7.64 -6.50 11.87
CA LYS A 167 8.03 -5.28 12.59
C LYS A 167 9.35 -4.72 12.05
N TYR A 168 10.31 -5.60 11.75
CA TYR A 168 11.62 -5.21 11.21
C TYR A 168 11.51 -4.69 9.78
N THR A 169 10.73 -5.37 8.93
CA THR A 169 10.50 -4.92 7.54
C THR A 169 9.76 -3.58 7.51
N SER A 170 8.76 -3.40 8.39
CA SER A 170 8.05 -2.12 8.52
C SER A 170 8.92 -0.99 9.08
N PHE A 171 9.90 -1.28 9.94
CA PHE A 171 10.85 -0.28 10.43
C PHE A 171 11.85 0.11 9.34
N LEU A 172 12.40 -0.86 8.62
CA LEU A 172 13.31 -0.62 7.51
C LEU A 172 12.65 0.18 6.38
N GLY A 173 11.39 -0.13 6.05
CA GLY A 173 10.62 0.65 5.07
C GLY A 173 10.41 2.10 5.50
N LEU A 174 10.16 2.36 6.79
CA LEU A 174 10.03 3.72 7.32
C LEU A 174 11.35 4.50 7.22
N LEU A 175 12.48 3.86 7.51
CA LEU A 175 13.80 4.46 7.32
C LEU A 175 14.08 4.78 5.86
N GLY A 176 13.70 3.90 4.93
CA GLY A 176 13.85 4.15 3.48
C GLY A 176 13.04 5.35 3.01
N ILE A 177 11.78 5.47 3.45
CA ILE A 177 10.93 6.64 3.16
C ILE A 177 11.54 7.91 3.74
N ALA A 178 11.99 7.88 5.00
CA ALA A 178 12.64 9.01 5.64
C ALA A 178 13.92 9.43 4.90
N TYR A 179 14.72 8.47 4.45
CA TYR A 179 15.91 8.72 3.63
C TYR A 179 15.56 9.40 2.30
N LEU A 180 14.57 8.88 1.57
CA LEU A 180 14.13 9.51 0.31
C LEU A 180 13.55 10.92 0.53
N PHE A 181 12.85 11.14 1.64
CA PHE A 181 12.35 12.47 2.00
C PHE A 181 13.50 13.45 2.25
N VAL A 182 14.47 13.08 3.09
CA VAL A 182 15.65 13.92 3.36
C VAL A 182 16.43 14.18 2.07
N LEU A 183 16.66 13.15 1.26
CA LEU A 183 17.33 13.28 -0.04
C LEU A 183 16.60 14.27 -0.95
N SER A 184 15.26 14.18 -1.03
CA SER A 184 14.44 15.10 -1.83
C SER A 184 14.56 16.55 -1.34
N VAL A 185 14.54 16.76 -0.02
CA VAL A 185 14.70 18.09 0.59
C VAL A 185 16.10 18.66 0.34
N VAL A 186 17.14 17.84 0.51
CA VAL A 186 18.53 18.26 0.24
C VAL A 186 18.72 18.60 -1.23
N LEU A 187 18.24 17.75 -2.15
CA LEU A 187 18.30 18.00 -3.59
C LEU A 187 17.58 19.30 -3.97
N PHE A 188 16.42 19.54 -3.36
CA PHE A 188 15.68 20.79 -3.51
C PHE A 188 16.52 22.01 -3.10
N PHE A 189 17.21 21.93 -1.95
CA PHE A 189 18.04 23.05 -1.48
C PHE A 189 19.31 23.25 -2.32
N VAL A 190 19.94 22.17 -2.78
CA VAL A 190 21.19 22.20 -3.57
C VAL A 190 20.96 22.67 -5.00
N HIS A 191 19.84 22.29 -5.63
CA HIS A 191 19.51 22.63 -7.02
C HIS A 191 18.55 23.83 -7.14
N ASN A 192 18.46 24.70 -6.13
CA ASN A 192 17.51 25.83 -6.07
C ASN A 192 17.45 26.64 -7.39
N ASP A 193 18.58 26.86 -8.06
CA ASP A 193 18.66 27.63 -9.30
C ASP A 193 17.94 26.95 -10.49
N SER A 194 17.88 25.62 -10.54
CA SER A 194 17.18 24.86 -11.59
C SER A 194 15.70 24.66 -11.30
N VAL A 195 15.32 24.62 -10.01
CA VAL A 195 13.92 24.41 -9.61
C VAL A 195 13.13 25.73 -9.56
N GLY A 196 13.80 26.86 -9.30
CA GLY A 196 13.19 28.20 -9.27
C GLY A 196 12.41 28.57 -10.54
N GLU A 197 12.92 28.21 -11.73
CA GLU A 197 12.20 28.41 -13.00
C GLU A 197 11.02 27.43 -13.20
N SER A 198 11.09 26.23 -12.62
CA SER A 198 9.98 25.27 -12.62
C SER A 198 8.84 25.67 -11.68
N PHE A 199 9.12 26.36 -10.56
CA PHE A 199 8.08 26.91 -9.68
C PHE A 199 7.29 28.05 -10.35
N SER A 200 7.94 28.83 -11.21
CA SER A 200 7.28 29.87 -12.01
C SER A 200 6.28 29.30 -13.02
N ASN A 201 6.50 28.05 -13.49
CA ASN A 201 5.62 27.31 -14.39
C ASN A 201 4.78 26.23 -13.69
N ILE A 202 4.42 26.40 -12.41
CA ILE A 202 3.38 25.55 -11.82
C ILE A 202 2.07 25.94 -12.48
N ASN A 203 1.63 25.12 -13.44
CA ASN A 203 0.28 25.19 -13.98
C ASN A 203 -0.72 24.94 -12.83
N MET A 204 -1.16 26.02 -12.17
CA MET A 204 -2.23 25.95 -11.17
C MET A 204 -3.48 25.32 -11.77
N PHE A 205 -3.73 25.61 -13.05
CA PHE A 205 -4.79 25.04 -13.85
C PHE A 205 -4.22 24.44 -15.13
N VAL A 206 -4.33 23.13 -15.28
CA VAL A 206 -4.16 22.44 -16.57
C VAL A 206 -5.57 22.14 -17.10
N PRO A 207 -5.88 22.43 -18.37
CA PRO A 207 -7.18 22.07 -18.94
C PRO A 207 -7.39 20.56 -18.86
N PHE A 208 -8.61 20.15 -18.51
CA PHE A 208 -8.98 18.75 -18.32
C PHE A 208 -8.75 17.95 -19.62
N LYS A 209 -7.84 16.98 -19.57
CA LYS A 209 -7.58 16.04 -20.67
C LYS A 209 -8.05 14.64 -20.25
N PHE A 210 -8.38 13.78 -21.22
CA PHE A 210 -8.69 12.36 -20.90
C PHE A 210 -7.56 11.65 -20.15
N SER A 211 -6.31 12.08 -20.35
CA SER A 211 -5.16 11.61 -19.57
C SER A 211 -5.28 11.88 -18.06
N SER A 212 -6.04 12.90 -17.64
CA SER A 212 -6.28 13.24 -16.23
C SER A 212 -7.08 12.17 -15.48
N VAL A 213 -7.85 11.33 -16.20
CA VAL A 213 -8.57 10.19 -15.61
C VAL A 213 -7.58 9.13 -15.10
N SER A 214 -6.47 8.91 -15.79
CA SER A 214 -5.41 8.02 -15.31
C SER A 214 -4.79 8.53 -14.01
N SER A 215 -4.58 9.85 -13.91
CA SER A 215 -4.03 10.50 -12.71
C SER A 215 -5.00 10.45 -11.53
N PHE A 216 -6.31 10.50 -11.77
CA PHE A 216 -7.31 10.26 -10.73
C PHE A 216 -7.16 8.87 -10.09
N SER A 217 -6.94 7.83 -10.90
CA SER A 217 -6.68 6.49 -10.37
C SER A 217 -5.44 6.43 -9.48
N VAL A 218 -4.42 7.23 -9.77
CA VAL A 218 -3.21 7.34 -8.92
C VAL A 218 -3.54 7.95 -7.56
N PHE A 219 -4.34 9.01 -7.52
CA PHE A 219 -4.78 9.63 -6.24
C PHE A 219 -5.62 8.67 -5.39
N VAL A 220 -6.56 7.94 -6.01
CA VAL A 220 -7.37 6.92 -5.32
C VAL A 220 -6.50 5.77 -4.80
N PHE A 221 -5.55 5.32 -5.62
CA PHE A 221 -4.62 4.25 -5.26
C PHE A 221 -3.72 4.64 -4.08
N ALA A 222 -3.19 5.87 -4.08
CA ALA A 222 -2.34 6.39 -3.01
C ALA A 222 -3.03 6.43 -1.64
N LEU A 223 -4.36 6.56 -1.62
CA LEU A 223 -5.16 6.63 -0.39
C LEU A 223 -5.80 5.30 -0.01
N THR A 224 -5.45 4.21 -0.70
CA THR A 224 -6.02 2.89 -0.41
C THR A 224 -5.37 2.27 0.83
N CYS A 225 -6.08 2.32 1.97
CA CYS A 225 -5.65 1.70 3.23
C CYS A 225 -6.62 0.63 3.79
N HIS A 226 -7.80 0.47 3.17
CA HIS A 226 -8.93 -0.31 3.70
C HIS A 226 -8.61 -1.78 4.04
N GLN A 227 -7.65 -2.41 3.37
CA GLN A 227 -7.31 -3.81 3.62
C GLN A 227 -6.60 -4.02 4.95
N ASN A 228 -5.94 -3.00 5.46
CA ASN A 228 -5.22 -3.06 6.72
C ASN A 228 -6.14 -2.69 7.91
N VAL A 229 -7.43 -2.40 7.67
CA VAL A 229 -8.38 -1.99 8.72
C VAL A 229 -8.64 -3.09 9.74
N ASN A 230 -8.50 -4.36 9.36
CA ASN A 230 -8.73 -5.50 10.26
C ASN A 230 -7.80 -5.46 11.48
N LEU A 231 -6.68 -4.74 11.38
CA LEU A 231 -5.75 -4.51 12.48
C LEU A 231 -6.24 -3.43 13.47
N CYS A 232 -7.13 -2.53 13.04
CA CYS A 232 -7.58 -1.38 13.82
C CYS A 232 -8.81 -1.66 14.70
N LEU A 233 -9.54 -2.74 14.43
CA LEU A 233 -10.78 -3.12 15.12
C LEU A 233 -10.59 -3.85 16.46
N LEU A 234 -9.36 -3.99 16.97
CA LEU A 234 -9.11 -4.62 18.27
C LEU A 234 -8.27 -3.76 19.23
N PRO A 235 -8.76 -2.61 19.70
CA PRO A 235 -8.16 -1.99 20.88
C PRO A 235 -8.45 -2.79 22.15
N ASP A 236 -9.65 -3.36 22.33
CA ASP A 236 -10.07 -3.85 23.66
C ASP A 236 -11.05 -5.03 23.62
N LEU A 237 -10.50 -6.26 23.49
CA LEU A 237 -11.13 -7.50 23.96
C LEU A 237 -10.06 -8.46 24.49
#